data_AF-A0A365Z542-F1
#
_entry.id   AF-A0A365Z542-F1
#
_cell.length_a   1.000
_cell.length_b   1.000
_cell.length_c   1.000
_cell.angle_alpha   90.00
_cell.angle_beta   90.00
_cell.angle_gamma   90.00
#
_symmetry.space_group_name_H-M   'P 1'
#
loop_
_entity.id
_entity.type
_entity.pdbx_description
1 polymer ?
#
loop_
_entity_poly.entity_id
_entity_poly.type
_entity_poly.pdbx_seq_one_letter_code
_entity_poly.pdbx_strand_id
1 'polypeptide(L)'
;MTDIDTEAFFAAVLKTIASTRNNGADPAEHASGVVEPAARIRAVEKEIGDREIAPGEAEEVMGLLETTFRAKRTPEEEREHYLQYIEKVSGISRASLGVSAP
;
A
#
# COMPACT_ATOMS: atom_id res chain seq x y z
N MET A 1 -1.63 -1.12 21.85
CA MET A 1 -1.65 -0.30 20.62
C MET A 1 -0.29 -0.47 19.99
N THR A 2 -0.23 -1.00 18.77
CA THR A 2 1.00 -0.93 17.97
C THR A 2 1.04 0.48 17.39
N ASP A 3 2.00 1.29 17.83
CA ASP A 3 2.28 2.58 17.21
C ASP A 3 2.76 2.30 15.80
N ILE A 4 1.96 2.68 14.81
CA ILE A 4 2.34 2.57 13.40
C ILE A 4 3.35 3.68 13.15
N ASP A 5 4.57 3.31 12.74
CA ASP A 5 5.52 4.28 12.21
C ASP A 5 4.97 4.79 10.87
N THR A 6 4.39 5.99 10.92
CA THR A 6 3.64 6.58 9.81
C THR A 6 4.56 6.90 8.63
N GLU A 7 5.77 7.41 8.90
CA GLU A 7 6.75 7.69 7.85
C GLU A 7 7.23 6.38 7.21
N ALA A 8 7.59 5.39 8.03
CA ALA A 8 8.03 4.08 7.55
C ALA A 8 6.91 3.36 6.76
N PHE A 9 5.65 3.53 7.16
CA PHE A 9 4.49 2.98 6.47
C PHE A 9 4.38 3.53 5.04
N PHE A 10 4.30 4.86 4.88
CA PHE A 10 4.19 5.47 3.56
C PHE A 10 5.42 5.18 2.69
N ALA A 11 6.61 5.28 3.26
CA ALA A 11 7.85 4.96 2.55
C ALA A 11 7.86 3.51 2.04
N ALA A 12 7.43 2.54 2.87
CA ALA A 12 7.36 1.14 2.50
C ALA A 12 6.32 0.88 1.41
N VAL A 13 5.12 1.45 1.52
CA VAL A 13 4.05 1.29 0.53
C VAL A 13 4.48 1.83 -0.83
N LEU A 14 4.99 3.06 -0.87
CA LEU A 14 5.40 3.71 -2.12
C LEU A 14 6.61 3.01 -2.75
N LYS A 15 7.56 2.54 -1.94
CA LYS A 15 8.68 1.72 -2.40
C LYS A 15 8.20 0.41 -2.99
N THR A 16 7.24 -0.26 -2.35
CA THR A 16 6.61 -1.48 -2.86
C THR A 16 5.98 -1.23 -4.22
N ILE A 17 5.19 -0.15 -4.36
CA ILE A 17 4.61 0.23 -5.66
C ILE A 17 5.71 0.40 -6.70
N ALA A 18 6.79 1.13 -6.40
CA ALA A 18 7.88 1.35 -7.36
C ALA A 18 8.65 0.07 -7.71
N SER A 19 8.82 -0.85 -6.75
CA SER A 19 9.61 -2.07 -6.89
C SER A 19 8.86 -3.20 -7.59
N THR A 20 7.54 -3.20 -7.50
CA THR A 20 6.68 -4.22 -8.11
C THR A 20 6.69 -4.06 -9.63
N ARG A 21 7.02 -5.13 -10.35
CA ARG A 21 7.01 -5.13 -11.83
C ARG A 21 5.58 -4.97 -12.35
N ASN A 22 5.41 -4.17 -13.39
CA ASN A 22 4.13 -4.10 -14.10
C ASN A 22 4.07 -5.17 -15.18
N ASN A 23 3.21 -6.19 -14.99
CA ASN A 23 2.94 -7.23 -15.98
C ASN A 23 1.62 -6.98 -16.76
N GLY A 24 0.94 -5.86 -16.50
CA GLY A 24 -0.20 -5.38 -17.28
C GLY A 24 0.25 -4.69 -18.56
N ALA A 25 -0.54 -4.83 -19.63
CA ALA A 25 -0.25 -4.25 -20.95
C ALA A 25 -1.19 -3.10 -21.35
N ASP A 26 -2.27 -2.88 -20.59
CA ASP A 26 -3.26 -1.83 -20.87
C ASP A 26 -2.84 -0.50 -20.20
N PRO A 27 -2.59 0.57 -20.97
CA PRO A 27 -2.27 1.88 -20.42
C PRO A 27 -3.39 2.49 -19.56
N ALA A 28 -4.66 2.22 -19.85
CA ALA A 28 -5.80 2.72 -19.07
C ALA A 28 -5.90 2.00 -17.72
N GLU A 29 -5.69 0.68 -17.73
CA GLU A 29 -5.55 -0.14 -16.51
C GLU A 29 -4.36 0.33 -15.66
N HIS A 30 -3.23 0.69 -16.29
CA HIS A 30 -2.08 1.23 -15.58
C HIS A 30 -2.36 2.61 -14.95
N ALA A 31 -3.03 3.51 -15.67
CA ALA A 31 -3.36 4.83 -15.17
C ALA A 31 -4.27 4.75 -13.94
N SER A 32 -5.42 4.08 -14.09
CA SER A 32 -6.42 3.92 -13.02
C SER A 32 -5.99 2.99 -11.88
N GLY A 33 -5.17 1.99 -12.19
CA GLY A 33 -4.79 0.95 -11.25
C GLY A 33 -3.44 1.17 -10.56
N VAL A 34 -2.57 2.05 -11.08
CA VAL A 34 -1.23 2.29 -10.50
C VAL A 34 -0.98 3.77 -10.26
N VAL A 35 -1.20 4.62 -11.27
CA VAL A 35 -0.86 6.05 -11.18
C VAL A 35 -1.81 6.77 -10.23
N GLU A 36 -3.11 6.61 -10.41
CA GLU A 36 -4.13 7.22 -9.56
C GLU A 36 -4.02 6.75 -8.10
N PRO A 37 -3.89 5.44 -7.79
CA PRO A 37 -3.67 4.99 -6.42
C PRO A 37 -2.39 5.53 -5.79
N ALA A 38 -1.26 5.53 -6.51
CA ALA A 38 -0.02 6.10 -6.00
C ALA A 38 -0.14 7.60 -5.71
N ALA A 39 -0.84 8.35 -6.57
CA ALA A 39 -1.12 9.76 -6.36
C ALA A 39 -2.01 10.00 -5.13
N ARG A 40 -3.04 9.15 -4.93
CA ARG A 40 -3.90 9.23 -3.75
C ARG A 40 -3.12 8.90 -2.47
N ILE A 41 -2.27 7.88 -2.46
CA ILE A 41 -1.41 7.55 -1.31
C ILE A 41 -0.51 8.74 -0.93
N ARG A 42 0.09 9.42 -1.93
CA ARG A 42 0.85 10.66 -1.71
C ARG A 42 0.00 11.80 -1.15
N ALA A 43 -1.24 11.93 -1.60
CA ALA A 43 -2.16 12.93 -1.07
C ALA A 43 -2.49 12.64 0.41
N VAL A 44 -2.78 11.39 0.75
CA VAL A 44 -3.03 10.96 2.14
C VAL A 44 -1.79 11.19 3.01
N GLU A 45 -0.59 10.82 2.56
CA GLU A 45 0.69 11.11 3.24
C GLU A 45 0.81 12.62 3.58
N LYS A 46 0.47 13.48 2.62
CA LYS A 46 0.51 14.94 2.81
C LYS A 46 -0.60 15.47 3.72
N GLU A 47 -1.81 14.90 3.64
CA GLU A 47 -2.95 15.24 4.50
C GLU A 47 -2.69 14.83 5.97
N ILE A 48 -1.91 13.77 6.17
CA ILE A 48 -1.45 13.32 7.47
C ILE A 48 -0.36 14.26 8.00
N GLY A 49 0.70 14.51 7.24
CA GLY A 49 1.84 15.30 7.70
C GLY A 49 2.54 14.60 8.88
N ASP A 50 2.73 15.30 10.00
CA ASP A 50 3.49 14.80 11.14
C ASP A 50 2.64 14.03 12.18
N ARG A 51 1.34 13.84 11.93
CA ARG A 51 0.46 13.11 12.86
C ARG A 51 0.56 11.61 12.64
N GLU A 52 0.17 10.85 13.65
CA GLU A 52 0.00 9.41 13.51
C GLU A 52 -1.16 9.07 12.57
N ILE A 53 -0.93 8.08 11.71
CA ILE A 53 -1.97 7.54 10.83
C ILE A 53 -3.05 6.84 11.64
N ALA A 54 -4.32 7.15 11.35
CA ALA A 54 -5.44 6.46 11.94
C ALA A 54 -5.64 5.08 11.26
N PRO A 55 -6.17 4.07 11.97
CA PRO A 55 -6.39 2.74 11.38
C PRO A 55 -7.19 2.75 10.06
N GLY A 56 -8.24 3.59 9.96
CA GLY A 56 -9.04 3.69 8.73
C GLY A 56 -8.28 4.31 7.54
N GLU A 57 -7.32 5.18 7.81
CA GLU A 57 -6.46 5.78 6.77
C GLU A 57 -5.41 4.76 6.30
N ALA A 58 -4.88 3.97 7.24
CA ALA A 58 -4.00 2.88 6.88
C ALA A 58 -4.74 1.79 6.07
N GLU A 59 -6.00 1.51 6.40
CA GLU A 59 -6.87 0.62 5.62
C GLU A 59 -7.10 1.17 4.19
N GLU A 60 -7.38 2.47 4.05
CA GLU A 60 -7.48 3.13 2.73
C GLU A 60 -6.19 2.94 1.90
N VAL A 61 -5.03 3.21 2.50
CA VAL A 61 -3.72 3.07 1.83
C VAL A 61 -3.44 1.63 1.41
N MET A 62 -3.74 0.66 2.28
CA MET A 62 -3.58 -0.76 1.96
C MET A 62 -4.56 -1.22 0.86
N GLY A 63 -5.77 -0.68 0.82
CA GLY A 63 -6.72 -0.91 -0.27
C GLY A 63 -6.22 -0.38 -1.62
N LEU A 64 -5.61 0.81 -1.63
CA LEU A 64 -4.99 1.40 -2.83
C LEU A 64 -3.78 0.57 -3.31
N LEU A 65 -3.01 0.03 -2.38
CA LEU A 65 -1.91 -0.89 -2.70
C LEU A 65 -2.41 -2.20 -3.32
N GLU A 66 -3.49 -2.78 -2.80
CA GLU A 66 -4.11 -3.99 -3.37
C GLU A 66 -4.61 -3.73 -4.80
N THR A 67 -5.22 -2.58 -5.08
CA THR A 67 -5.58 -2.17 -6.45
C THR A 67 -4.34 -2.15 -7.36
N THR A 68 -3.21 -1.66 -6.84
CA THR A 68 -1.93 -1.65 -7.59
C THR A 68 -1.43 -3.04 -7.90
N PHE A 69 -1.47 -3.97 -6.95
CA PHE A 69 -1.07 -5.36 -7.20
C PHE A 69 -1.93 -6.03 -8.26
N ARG A 70 -3.25 -5.80 -8.25
CA ARG A 70 -4.17 -6.33 -9.25
C ARG A 70 -3.86 -5.79 -10.65
N ALA A 71 -3.71 -4.48 -10.78
CA ALA A 71 -3.41 -3.84 -12.06
C ALA A 71 -2.04 -4.27 -12.63
N LYS A 72 -1.05 -4.47 -11.75
CA LYS A 72 0.28 -4.98 -12.12
C LYS A 72 0.33 -6.48 -12.37
N ARG A 73 -0.75 -7.21 -12.06
CA ARG A 73 -0.82 -8.68 -12.09
C ARG A 73 0.32 -9.28 -11.27
N THR A 74 0.49 -8.77 -10.06
CA THR A 74 1.52 -9.22 -9.13
C THR A 74 1.20 -10.64 -8.66
N PRO A 75 2.14 -11.59 -8.80
CA PRO A 75 1.98 -12.93 -8.26
C PRO A 75 1.71 -12.93 -6.76
N GLU A 76 0.95 -13.90 -6.27
CA GLU A 76 0.56 -13.97 -4.86
C GLU A 76 1.76 -14.03 -3.91
N GLU A 77 2.79 -14.80 -4.25
CA GLU A 77 4.01 -14.91 -3.44
C GLU A 77 4.76 -13.58 -3.33
N GLU A 78 4.84 -12.83 -4.44
CA GLU A 78 5.47 -11.50 -4.49
C GLU A 78 4.64 -10.48 -3.69
N ARG A 79 3.31 -10.54 -3.83
CA ARG A 79 2.37 -9.71 -3.05
C ARG A 79 2.55 -9.96 -1.56
N GLU A 80 2.53 -11.21 -1.12
CA GLU A 80 2.65 -11.54 0.31
C GLU A 80 4.03 -11.14 0.86
N HIS A 81 5.11 -11.30 0.08
CA HIS A 81 6.43 -10.81 0.44
C HIS A 81 6.43 -9.31 0.74
N TYR A 82 5.80 -8.50 -0.12
CA TYR A 82 5.72 -7.06 0.09
C TYR A 82 4.83 -6.67 1.26
N LEU A 83 3.73 -7.38 1.48
CA LEU A 83 2.84 -7.13 2.62
C LEU A 83 3.55 -7.42 3.94
N GLN A 84 4.28 -8.53 4.05
CA GLN A 84 5.11 -8.84 5.21
C GLN A 84 6.24 -7.83 5.42
N TYR A 85 6.83 -7.33 4.33
CA TYR A 85 7.82 -6.26 4.40
C TYR A 85 7.23 -5.00 5.03
N ILE A 86 6.04 -4.56 4.60
CA ILE A 86 5.35 -3.38 5.13
C ILE A 86 5.02 -3.59 6.62
N GLU A 87 4.42 -4.72 6.99
CA GLU A 87 4.12 -5.06 8.40
C GLU A 87 5.37 -4.96 9.28
N LYS A 88 6.48 -5.53 8.81
CA LYS A 88 7.74 -5.55 9.57
C LYS A 88 8.34 -4.17 9.79
N VAL A 89 8.29 -3.30 8.78
CA VAL A 89 8.97 -1.99 8.85
C VAL A 89 8.13 -0.90 9.50
N SER A 90 6.80 -0.95 9.35
CA SER A 90 5.92 0.07 9.90
C SER A 90 5.24 -0.31 11.20
N GLY A 91 5.41 -1.56 11.66
CA GLY A 91 4.75 -2.06 12.87
C GLY A 91 3.25 -2.26 12.70
N ILE A 92 2.73 -2.16 11.47
CA ILE A 92 1.32 -2.36 11.19
C ILE A 92 0.97 -3.85 11.19
N SER A 93 -0.19 -4.19 11.73
CA SER A 93 -0.74 -5.54 11.71
C SER A 93 -1.95 -5.54 10.79
N ARG A 94 -1.89 -6.23 9.63
CA ARG A 94 -3.05 -6.33 8.71
C ARG A 94 -4.27 -6.95 9.39
N ALA A 95 -4.05 -7.88 10.31
CA ALA A 95 -5.11 -8.49 11.12
C ALA A 95 -5.87 -7.47 11.98
N SER A 96 -5.25 -6.34 12.30
CA SER A 96 -5.86 -5.25 13.08
C SER A 96 -6.58 -4.22 12.22
N LEU A 97 -6.40 -4.25 10.90
CA LEU A 97 -7.02 -3.32 9.93
C LEU A 97 -8.30 -3.86 9.29
N GLY A 98 -8.77 -5.06 9.66
CA GLY A 98 -9.91 -5.70 8.98
C GLY A 98 -9.64 -6.16 7.55
N VAL A 99 -8.39 -6.02 7.06
CA VAL A 99 -7.95 -6.51 5.76
C VAL A 99 -7.87 -8.04 5.85
N SER A 100 -8.94 -8.72 5.44
CA SER A 100 -8.93 -10.19 5.34
C SER A 100 -7.88 -10.62 4.32
N ALA A 101 -6.96 -11.49 4.75
CA ALA A 101 -6.21 -12.29 3.80
C ALA A 101 -7.21 -13.10 2.95
N PRO A 102 -7.05 -13.16 1.62
CA PRO A 102 -7.88 -14.00 0.77
C PRO A 102 -7.76 -15.49 1.13
#